data_AF-A0A2N0MEZ3-F1
#
_entry.id   AF-A0A2N0MEZ3-F1
#
_cell.length_a   1.000
_cell.length_b   1.000
_cell.length_c   1.000
_cell.angle_alpha   90.00
_cell.angle_beta   90.00
_cell.angle_gamma   90.00
#
_symmetry.space_group_name_H-M   'P 1'
#
loop_
_entity.id
_entity.type
_entity.pdbx_description
1 polymer ?
#
loop_
_entity_poly.entity_id
_entity_poly.type
_entity_poly.pdbx_seq_one_letter_code
_entity_poly.pdbx_strand_id
1 'polypeptide(L)' 'MALDSSLTYENFLTLAKDAGVDTGPDADQAHLQELYSYLKPVLASLRSLDNIDVSQAEPDMSFLLHQN' A
#
# COMPACT_ATOMS: atom_id res chain seq x y z
N MET A 1 -11.05 -15.93 -1.47
CA MET A 1 -10.51 -15.35 -0.23
C MET A 1 -9.07 -14.97 -0.52
N ALA A 2 -8.74 -13.68 -0.58
CA ALA A 2 -7.36 -13.26 -0.73
C ALA A 2 -6.60 -13.72 0.52
N LEU A 3 -5.47 -14.41 0.35
CA LEU A 3 -4.63 -14.78 1.47
C LEU A 3 -4.25 -13.51 2.21
N ASP A 4 -4.52 -13.49 3.52
CA ASP A 4 -4.12 -12.43 4.43
C ASP A 4 -2.59 -12.52 4.61
N SER A 5 -1.85 -12.10 3.59
CA SER A 5 -0.40 -11.98 3.69
C SER A 5 -0.11 -10.72 4.49
N SER A 6 0.18 -10.91 5.78
CA SER A 6 0.88 -9.92 6.59
C SER A 6 2.00 -9.31 5.74
N LEU A 7 2.00 -7.98 5.59
CA LEU A 7 3.07 -7.26 4.88
C LEU A 7 4.42 -7.63 5.51
N THR A 8 5.26 -8.33 4.76
CA THR A 8 6.65 -8.62 5.16
C THR A 8 7.50 -7.37 4.96
N TYR A 9 8.64 -7.28 5.66
CA TYR A 9 9.54 -6.14 5.50
C TYR A 9 10.13 -6.07 4.08
N GLU A 10 10.38 -7.22 3.45
CA GLU A 10 10.86 -7.30 2.06
C GLU A 10 9.82 -6.75 1.06
N ASN A 11 8.55 -7.10 1.22
CA ASN A 11 7.47 -6.57 0.39
C ASN A 11 7.30 -5.06 0.62
N PHE A 12 7.45 -4.60 1.87
CA PHE A 12 7.49 -3.18 2.18
C PHE A 12 8.62 -2.46 1.43
N LEU A 13 9.86 -2.98 1.44
CA LEU A 13 10.98 -2.38 0.73
C LEU A 13 10.75 -2.34 -0.78
N THR A 14 10.11 -3.37 -1.33
CA THR A 14 9.76 -3.41 -2.76
C THR A 14 8.77 -2.29 -3.10
N LEU A 15 7.69 -2.16 -2.33
CA LEU A 15 6.69 -1.09 -2.52
C LEU A 15 7.26 0.30 -2.28
N ALA A 16 8.13 0.46 -1.27
CA ALA A 16 8.78 1.73 -0.96
C ALA A 16 9.68 2.16 -2.11
N LYS A 17 10.47 1.23 -2.68
CA LYS A 17 11.28 1.48 -3.87
C LYS A 17 10.44 1.88 -5.07
N ASP A 18 9.34 1.18 -5.33
CA ASP A 18 8.42 1.51 -6.44
C ASP A 18 7.75 2.88 -6.25
N ALA A 19 7.56 3.30 -5.01
CA ALA A 19 7.08 4.65 -4.66
C ALA A 19 8.19 5.74 -4.71
N GLY A 20 9.42 5.38 -5.07
CA GLY A 20 10.56 6.31 -5.18
C GLY A 20 11.26 6.63 -3.85
N VAL A 21 11.01 5.85 -2.79
CA VAL A 21 11.76 5.94 -1.53
C VAL A 21 13.13 5.27 -1.71
N ASP A 22 14.18 5.88 -1.17
CA ASP A 22 15.50 5.26 -1.14
C ASP A 22 15.50 4.07 -0.17
N THR A 23 15.75 2.88 -0.71
CA THR A 23 15.87 1.62 0.03
C THR A 23 17.25 0.99 -0.13
N GLY A 24 18.22 1.77 -0.60
CA GLY A 24 19.60 1.33 -0.82
C GLY A 24 20.34 1.02 0.49
N PRO A 25 21.56 0.46 0.39
CA PRO A 25 22.41 0.18 1.56
C PRO A 25 22.81 1.44 2.33
N ASP A 26 22.82 2.60 1.67
CA ASP A 26 23.16 3.90 2.27
C ASP A 26 21.92 4.65 2.81
N ALA A 27 20.72 4.09 2.64
CA ALA A 27 19.48 4.69 3.12
C ALA A 27 19.38 4.64 4.65
N ASP A 28 18.60 5.55 5.23
CA ASP A 28 18.30 5.56 6.66
C ASP A 28 17.41 4.36 7.05
N GLN A 29 18.07 3.26 7.43
CA GLN A 29 17.41 2.00 7.80
C GLN A 29 16.54 2.16 9.06
N ALA A 30 16.87 3.07 9.97
CA ALA A 30 16.05 3.31 11.16
C ALA A 30 14.73 3.94 10.76
N HIS A 31 14.75 4.89 9.84
CA HIS A 31 13.54 5.49 9.30
C HIS A 31 12.70 4.50 8.48
N LEU A 32 13.32 3.64 7.66
CA LEU A 32 12.59 2.58 6.94
C LEU A 32 11.89 1.60 7.89
N GLN A 33 12.53 1.24 9.00
CA GLN A 33 11.95 0.38 10.02
C GLN A 33 10.77 1.06 10.75
N GLU A 34 10.88 2.37 10.98
CA GLU A 34 9.80 3.19 11.55
C GLU A 34 8.60 3.23 10.60
N LEU A 35 8.80 3.56 9.32
CA LEU A 35 7.75 3.58 8.30
C LEU A 35 7.04 2.23 8.16
N TYR A 36 7.80 1.14 8.16
CA TYR A 36 7.23 -0.22 8.15
C TYR A 36 6.34 -0.48 9.37
N SER A 37 6.76 -0.02 10.54
CA SER A 37 5.99 -0.16 11.79
C SER A 37 4.69 0.66 11.76
N TYR A 38 4.71 1.85 11.15
CA TYR A 38 3.52 2.67 10.93
C TYR A 38 2.53 2.08 9.93
N LEU A 39 3.00 1.40 8.88
CA LEU A 39 2.11 0.86 7.84
C LEU A 39 1.27 -0.31 8.34
N LYS A 40 1.77 -1.12 9.27
CA LYS A 40 1.04 -2.28 9.82
C LYS A 40 -0.34 -1.94 10.37
N PRO A 41 -0.50 -0.99 11.31
CA PRO A 41 -1.82 -0.63 11.82
C PRO A 41 -2.71 0.02 10.76
N VAL A 42 -2.14 0.78 9.81
CA VAL A 42 -2.90 1.37 8.70
C VAL A 42 -3.52 0.27 7.83
N LEU A 43 -2.72 -0.71 7.41
CA LEU A 43 -3.22 -1.84 6.61
C LEU A 43 -4.25 -2.67 7.38
N ALA A 44 -4.03 -2.89 8.67
CA ALA A 44 -5.00 -3.57 9.53
C ALA A 44 -6.34 -2.81 9.59
N SER A 45 -6.30 -1.48 9.62
CA SER A 45 -7.53 -0.67 9.63
C SER A 45 -8.32 -0.78 8.32
N LEU A 46 -7.65 -0.98 7.18
CA LEU A 46 -8.30 -1.11 5.88
C LEU A 46 -9.04 -2.45 5.70
N ARG A 47 -8.77 -3.46 6.53
CA ARG A 47 -9.49 -4.75 6.52
C ARG A 47 -10.99 -4.60 6.74
N SER A 48 -11.44 -3.51 7.35
CA SER A 48 -12.89 -3.25 7.47
C SER A 48 -13.58 -3.08 6.11
N LEU A 49 -12.83 -2.66 5.08
CA LEU A 49 -13.35 -2.46 3.72
C LEU A 49 -13.65 -3.78 3.00
N ASP A 50 -13.02 -4.89 3.40
CA ASP A 50 -13.23 -6.22 2.79
C ASP A 50 -14.70 -6.71 2.91
N ASN A 51 -15.47 -6.13 3.83
CA ASN A 51 -16.89 -6.46 4.05
C ASN A 51 -17.87 -5.60 3.25
N ILE A 52 -17.38 -4.63 2.46
CA ILE A 52 -18.23 -3.78 1.65
C ILE A 52 -18.54 -4.50 0.34
N ASP A 53 -19.81 -4.81 0.10
CA ASP A 53 -20.26 -5.37 -1.18
C ASP A 53 -20.27 -4.27 -2.25
N VAL A 54 -19.33 -4.37 -3.18
CA VAL A 54 -19.19 -3.49 -4.34
C VAL A 54 -19.58 -4.17 -5.64
N SER A 55 -20.22 -5.35 -5.60
CA SER A 55 -20.53 -6.15 -6.80
C SER A 55 -21.45 -5.45 -7.80
N GLN A 56 -22.24 -4.47 -7.35
CA GLN A 56 -23.15 -3.67 -8.17
C GLN A 56 -22.67 -2.23 -8.38
N ALA A 57 -21.47 -1.89 -7.89
CA ALA A 57 -20.91 -0.55 -8.00
C ALA A 57 -19.82 -0.52 -9.09
N GLU A 58 -19.95 0.38 -10.06
CA GLU A 58 -18.85 0.72 -10.94
C GLU A 58 -17.85 1.61 -10.18
N PRO A 59 -16.54 1.34 -10.22
CA PRO A 59 -15.55 2.26 -9.69
C PRO A 59 -15.67 3.61 -10.37
N ASP A 60 -15.62 4.70 -9.61
CA ASP A 60 -15.60 6.03 -10.21
C ASP A 60 -14.32 6.19 -11.04
N MET A 61 -14.47 6.15 -12.36
CA MET A 61 -13.40 6.30 -13.35
C MET A 61 -13.17 7.78 -13.66
N SER A 62 -13.22 8.67 -12.67
CA SER A 62 -12.96 10.10 -12.84
C SER A 62 -11.46 10.41 -13.06
N PHE A 63 -10.85 9.81 -14.09
CA PHE A 63 -9.49 10.10 -14.56
C PHE A 63 -9.38 9.95 -16.08
N LEU A 64 -10.13 10.75 -16.86
CA LEU A 64 -9.76 11.07 -18.25
C LEU A 64 -10.15 12.53 -18.57
N LEU A 65 -9.23 13.45 -18.33
CA LEU A 65 -9.27 14.75 -19.00
C LEU A 65 -9.06 14.48 -20.50
N HIS A 66 -10.16 14.54 -21.26
CA HIS A 66 -10.11 14.66 -22.71
C HIS A 66 -9.44 16.00 -23.03
N GLN A 67 -8.15 15.97 -23.38
CA GLN A 67 -7.48 17.10 -24.03
C GLN A 67 -7.39 16.77 -25.53
N ASN A 68 -8.07 17.61 -26.30
CA ASN A 68 -8.19 17.59 -27.77
C ASN A 68 -6.84 17.65 -28.48
#